data_AF-A0A358QRC1-F1
#
_entry.id   AF-A0A358QRC1-F1
#
_cell.length_a   1.000
_cell.length_b   1.000
_cell.length_c   1.000
_cell.angle_alpha   90.00
_cell.angle_beta   90.00
_cell.angle_gamma   90.00
#
_symmetry.space_group_name_H-M   'P 1'
#
loop_
_entity.id
_entity.type
_entity.pdbx_description
1 polymer ?
#
loop_
_entity_poly.entity_id
_entity_poly.type
_entity_poly.pdbx_seq_one_letter_code
_entity_poly.pdbx_strand_id
1 'polypeptide(L)'
;MLQVVKNVNTSTGEVVSEKQKHIEDILTDEGYKVPTHKLGAKIFADVLFPQEMTDSEIGKMARLAKLMIATSNMLGYRARAGIRPYSEGQLIEIIGLSQKRGREFIEKMMRLGVIQKNIRKVGNIESEEFYINPAYFFAGRRISLNLYLLFREHLDPILPEWVRREFWQTANKQVKPIY
;
A
#
# COMPACT_ATOMS: atom_id res chain seq x y z
N MET A 1 14.10 -0.72 -17.51
CA MET A 1 14.20 -0.28 -18.94
C MET A 1 15.19 0.88 -19.14
N LEU A 2 15.96 0.90 -20.24
CA LEU A 2 16.83 2.04 -20.59
C LEU A 2 16.07 2.98 -21.54
N GLN A 3 15.92 4.25 -21.16
CA GLN A 3 15.38 5.29 -22.06
C GLN A 3 16.51 6.19 -22.53
N VAL A 4 16.66 6.33 -23.84
CA VAL A 4 17.59 7.31 -24.45
C VAL A 4 16.79 8.56 -24.81
N VAL A 5 17.14 9.68 -24.20
CA VAL A 5 16.57 10.99 -24.53
C VAL A 5 17.59 11.75 -25.36
N LYS A 6 17.24 12.03 -26.63
CA LYS A 6 18.05 12.82 -27.54
C LYS A 6 17.43 14.21 -27.71
N ASN A 7 18.21 15.25 -27.43
CA ASN A 7 17.84 16.62 -27.80
C ASN A 7 18.43 16.90 -29.17
N VAL A 8 17.58 17.13 -30.16
CA VAL A 8 17.97 17.36 -31.55
C VAL A 8 17.74 18.83 -31.89
N ASN A 9 18.73 19.48 -32.50
CA ASN A 9 18.57 20.79 -33.09
C ASN A 9 17.65 20.65 -34.32
N THR A 10 16.45 21.21 -34.24
CA THR A 10 15.43 21.09 -35.29
C THR A 10 15.82 21.76 -36.62
N SER A 11 16.80 22.68 -36.61
CA SER A 11 17.26 23.36 -37.82
C SER A 11 18.40 22.65 -38.55
N THR A 12 19.28 21.93 -37.83
CA THR A 12 20.43 21.22 -38.43
C THR A 12 20.29 19.70 -38.40
N GLY A 13 19.33 19.16 -37.65
CA GLY A 13 19.17 17.73 -37.44
C GLY A 13 20.22 17.09 -36.52
N GLU A 14 21.18 17.88 -36.02
CA GLU A 14 22.26 17.39 -35.18
C GLU A 14 21.78 17.10 -33.75
N VAL A 15 22.28 16.01 -33.17
CA VAL A 15 22.03 15.66 -31.77
C VAL A 15 22.91 16.56 -30.90
N VAL A 16 22.29 17.50 -30.19
CA VAL A 16 22.97 18.46 -29.31
C VAL A 16 23.37 17.79 -28.00
N SER A 17 22.58 16.82 -27.53
CA SER A 17 22.92 16.06 -26.33
C SER A 17 22.15 14.74 -26.28
N GLU A 18 22.80 13.69 -25.80
CA GLU A 18 22.18 12.42 -25.50
C GLU A 18 22.30 12.13 -24.00
N LYS A 19 21.18 11.78 -23.35
CA LYS A 19 21.17 11.34 -21.96
C LYS A 19 20.51 9.98 -21.87
N GLN A 20 21.18 9.05 -21.19
CA GLN A 20 20.62 7.76 -20.84
C GLN A 20 19.97 7.88 -19.46
N LYS A 21 18.69 7.51 -19.37
CA LYS A 21 17.95 7.46 -18.12
C LYS A 21 17.56 6.01 -17.84
N HIS A 22 17.98 5.52 -16.68
CA HIS A 22 17.44 4.27 -16.16
C HIS A 22 16.04 4.52 -15.62
N ILE A 23 15.07 3.82 -16.19
CA ILE A 23 13.69 3.81 -15.72
C ILE A 23 13.44 2.44 -15.10
N GLU A 24 13.10 2.44 -13.82
CA GLU A 24 12.58 1.24 -13.16
C GLU A 24 11.26 0.83 -13.80
N ASP A 25 11.11 -0.47 -14.03
CA ASP A 25 9.89 -1.01 -14.61
C ASP A 25 8.69 -0.79 -13.67
N ILE A 26 7.52 -0.57 -14.25
CA ILE A 26 6.30 -0.23 -13.53
C ILE A 26 5.80 -1.43 -12.70
N LEU A 27 6.07 -2.66 -13.13
CA LEU A 27 5.76 -3.85 -12.37
C LEU A 27 7.01 -4.73 -12.28
N THR A 28 7.37 -5.11 -11.08
CA THR A 28 8.53 -5.95 -10.74
C THR A 28 8.12 -7.01 -9.74
N ASP A 29 9.01 -7.93 -9.36
CA ASP A 29 8.75 -8.91 -8.29
C ASP A 29 8.38 -8.26 -6.95
N GLU A 30 8.89 -7.04 -6.70
CA GLU A 30 8.53 -6.22 -5.54
C GLU A 30 7.11 -5.62 -5.58
N GLY A 31 6.41 -5.72 -6.70
CA GLY A 31 5.05 -5.23 -6.91
C GLY A 31 4.90 -4.07 -7.90
N TYR A 32 3.68 -3.53 -7.95
CA TYR A 32 3.28 -2.48 -8.89
C TYR A 32 3.74 -1.10 -8.39
N LYS A 33 4.63 -0.46 -9.13
CA LYS A 33 5.12 0.91 -8.90
C LYS A 33 4.00 1.90 -9.12
N VAL A 34 3.68 2.59 -8.04
CA VAL A 34 2.74 3.69 -8.06
C VAL A 34 3.40 4.91 -8.74
N PRO A 35 2.80 5.49 -9.79
CA PRO A 35 3.33 6.66 -10.48
C PRO A 35 3.53 7.83 -9.51
N THR A 36 4.76 8.33 -9.40
CA THR A 36 5.16 9.33 -8.39
C THR A 36 4.78 10.77 -8.79
N HIS A 37 4.14 10.97 -9.94
CA HIS A 37 3.88 12.29 -10.55
C HIS A 37 2.55 12.93 -10.15
N LYS A 38 1.86 12.43 -9.12
CA LYS A 38 0.73 13.12 -8.51
C LYS A 38 0.96 13.11 -6.99
N LEU A 39 1.42 14.26 -6.48
CA LEU A 39 1.48 14.68 -5.06
C LEU A 39 1.56 13.54 -4.04
N GLY A 40 2.67 13.43 -3.30
CA GLY A 40 2.98 12.39 -2.30
C GLY A 40 2.00 12.13 -1.13
N ALA A 41 0.76 12.60 -1.23
CA ALA A 41 -0.39 12.28 -0.37
C ALA A 41 -1.64 11.79 -1.15
N LYS A 42 -1.62 11.72 -2.49
CA LYS A 42 -2.80 11.41 -3.32
C LYS A 42 -2.46 10.43 -4.45
N ILE A 43 -2.24 9.18 -4.09
CA ILE A 43 -1.95 8.12 -5.05
C ILE A 43 -3.21 7.72 -5.85
N PHE A 44 -4.36 7.80 -5.20
CA PHE A 44 -5.67 7.66 -5.83
C PHE A 44 -6.51 8.90 -5.49
N ALA A 45 -6.14 10.05 -6.06
CA ALA A 45 -6.79 11.33 -5.77
C ALA A 45 -8.32 11.32 -5.98
N ASP A 46 -8.78 10.43 -6.86
CA ASP A 46 -10.18 10.26 -7.25
C ASP A 46 -10.94 9.28 -6.32
N VAL A 47 -10.22 8.59 -5.42
CA VAL A 47 -10.82 7.73 -4.40
C VAL A 47 -11.13 8.57 -3.18
N LEU A 48 -12.42 8.78 -2.94
CA LEU A 48 -12.92 9.44 -1.74
C LEU A 48 -12.91 8.46 -0.55
N PHE A 49 -12.78 8.99 0.66
CA PHE A 49 -13.05 8.20 1.87
C PHE A 49 -14.51 7.70 1.86
N PRO A 50 -14.80 6.53 2.46
CA PRO A 50 -16.17 6.06 2.66
C PRO A 50 -17.03 7.14 3.31
N GLN A 51 -18.25 7.35 2.79
CA GLN A 51 -19.15 8.42 3.23
C GLN A 51 -19.56 8.28 4.69
N GLU A 52 -19.50 7.06 5.24
CA GLU A 52 -19.79 6.76 6.64
C GLU A 52 -18.69 7.22 7.60
N MET A 53 -17.51 7.62 7.09
CA MET A 53 -16.44 8.16 7.91
C MET A 53 -16.68 9.63 8.24
N THR A 54 -16.59 9.95 9.52
CA THR A 54 -16.58 11.34 10.01
C THR A 54 -15.17 11.94 9.88
N ASP A 55 -15.07 13.27 9.84
CA ASP A 55 -13.78 13.99 9.86
C ASP A 55 -12.92 13.59 11.07
N SER A 56 -13.57 13.33 12.21
CA SER A 56 -12.91 12.87 13.43
C SER A 56 -12.27 11.49 13.26
N GLU A 57 -12.89 10.60 12.48
CA GLU A 57 -12.36 9.26 12.17
C GLU A 57 -11.27 9.34 11.11
N ILE A 58 -11.43 10.17 10.08
CA ILE A 58 -10.39 10.45 9.09
C ILE A 58 -9.15 11.01 9.79
N GLY A 59 -9.31 11.94 10.73
CA GLY A 59 -8.21 12.49 11.53
C GLY A 59 -7.49 11.43 12.38
N LYS A 60 -8.21 10.45 12.93
CA LYS A 60 -7.61 9.31 13.66
C LYS A 60 -6.87 8.37 12.71
N MET A 61 -7.46 8.07 11.55
CA MET A 61 -6.80 7.29 10.52
C MET A 61 -5.52 7.95 10.00
N ALA A 62 -5.52 9.28 9.85
CA ALA A 62 -4.32 10.03 9.48
C ALA A 62 -3.20 9.92 10.54
N ARG A 63 -3.54 9.78 11.84
CA ARG A 63 -2.56 9.49 12.90
C ARG A 63 -2.02 8.07 12.76
N LEU A 64 -2.89 7.08 12.56
CA LEU A 64 -2.47 5.69 12.34
C LEU A 64 -1.62 5.53 11.07
N ALA A 65 -1.94 6.25 10.00
CA ALA A 65 -1.22 6.23 8.74
C ALA A 65 0.27 6.61 8.90
N LYS A 66 0.62 7.46 9.87
CA LYS A 66 2.02 7.81 10.17
C LYS A 66 2.82 6.65 10.77
N LEU A 67 2.15 5.60 11.25
CA LEU A 67 2.75 4.40 11.83
C LEU A 67 2.89 3.27 10.81
N MET A 68 2.48 3.50 9.56
CA MET A 68 2.60 2.48 8.54
C MET A 68 4.08 2.21 8.23
N ILE A 69 4.41 0.94 8.21
CA ILE A 69 5.69 0.45 7.73
C ILE A 69 5.72 0.62 6.20
N ALA A 70 6.79 1.26 5.72
CA ALA A 70 7.02 1.42 4.29
C ALA A 70 6.95 0.05 3.57
N THR A 71 6.42 0.06 2.35
CA THR A 71 6.20 -1.10 1.45
C THR A 71 5.11 -2.10 1.83
N SER A 72 4.75 -2.26 3.10
CA SER A 72 3.69 -3.20 3.51
C SER A 72 2.38 -2.53 3.89
N ASN A 73 2.37 -1.23 4.21
CA ASN A 73 1.21 -0.54 4.78
C ASN A 73 0.71 -1.15 6.11
N MET A 74 1.53 -2.00 6.74
CA MET A 74 1.24 -2.57 8.05
C MET A 74 1.43 -1.51 9.14
N LEU A 75 0.52 -1.45 10.10
CA LEU A 75 0.69 -0.67 11.32
C LEU A 75 1.68 -1.37 12.24
N GLY A 76 2.87 -0.78 12.39
CA GLY A 76 3.91 -1.37 13.20
C GLY A 76 5.01 -0.39 13.58
N TYR A 77 5.96 -0.87 14.36
CA TYR A 77 7.11 -0.12 14.81
C TYR A 77 8.39 -0.93 14.67
N ARG A 78 9.52 -0.24 14.58
CA ARG A 78 10.84 -0.88 14.55
C ARG A 78 11.29 -1.20 15.97
N ALA A 79 11.58 -2.47 16.23
CA ALA A 79 12.20 -2.97 17.45
C ALA A 79 13.60 -3.53 17.15
N ARG A 80 14.36 -3.88 18.20
CA ARG A 80 15.72 -4.44 18.06
C ARG A 80 15.78 -5.70 17.16
N ALA A 81 14.73 -6.53 17.21
CA ALA A 81 14.63 -7.77 16.45
C ALA A 81 13.82 -7.63 15.14
N GLY A 82 13.72 -6.42 14.59
CA GLY A 82 12.99 -6.15 13.35
C GLY A 82 11.67 -5.42 13.59
N ILE A 83 10.77 -5.53 12.62
CA ILE A 83 9.47 -4.84 12.66
C ILE A 83 8.49 -5.65 13.52
N ARG A 84 7.76 -4.96 14.39
CA ARG A 84 6.69 -5.55 15.21
C ARG A 84 5.36 -4.87 14.90
N PRO A 85 4.24 -5.62 14.82
CA PRO A 85 2.93 -5.03 14.66
C PRO A 85 2.49 -4.34 15.95
N TYR A 86 1.67 -3.29 15.80
CA TYR A 86 0.91 -2.77 16.92
C TYR A 86 -0.26 -3.69 17.24
N SER A 87 -0.50 -3.96 18.52
CA SER A 87 -1.73 -4.63 18.96
C SER A 87 -2.92 -3.67 18.86
N GLU A 88 -4.13 -4.23 18.79
CA GLU A 88 -5.36 -3.42 18.78
C GLU A 88 -5.41 -2.44 19.97
N GLY A 89 -5.05 -2.89 21.17
CA GLY A 89 -5.00 -2.05 22.36
C GLY A 89 -4.05 -0.86 22.22
N GLN A 90 -2.88 -1.06 21.61
CA GLN A 90 -1.93 0.02 21.32
C GLN A 90 -2.47 0.99 20.28
N LEU A 91 -3.14 0.49 19.22
CA LEU A 91 -3.76 1.34 18.21
C LEU A 91 -4.84 2.24 18.83
N ILE A 92 -5.67 1.69 19.71
CA ILE A 92 -6.73 2.40 20.44
C ILE A 92 -6.15 3.51 21.33
N GLU A 93 -5.07 3.21 22.04
CA GLU A 93 -4.36 4.18 22.87
C GLU A 93 -3.82 5.34 22.02
N ILE A 94 -3.19 5.04 20.88
CA ILE A 94 -2.61 6.05 20.00
C ILE A 94 -3.66 7.00 19.41
N ILE A 95 -4.85 6.50 19.06
CA ILE A 95 -5.95 7.34 18.57
C ILE A 95 -6.70 8.06 19.70
N GLY A 96 -6.36 7.79 20.97
CA GLY A 96 -6.89 8.47 22.14
C GLY A 96 -8.36 8.14 22.42
N LEU A 97 -8.79 6.91 22.16
CA LEU A 97 -10.15 6.45 22.45
C LEU A 97 -10.19 5.52 23.68
N SER A 98 -11.36 5.45 24.33
CA SER A 98 -11.60 4.40 25.33
C SER A 98 -11.62 3.03 24.65
N GLN A 99 -11.32 1.96 25.38
CA GLN A 99 -11.27 0.59 24.83
C GLN A 99 -12.54 0.21 24.04
N LYS A 100 -13.73 0.52 24.59
CA LYS A 100 -15.00 0.25 23.89
C LYS A 100 -15.11 1.01 22.56
N ARG A 101 -14.93 2.34 22.59
CA ARG A 101 -15.03 3.19 21.39
C ARG A 101 -13.92 2.91 20.38
N GLY A 102 -12.76 2.51 20.86
CA GLY A 102 -11.62 2.10 20.05
C GLY A 102 -11.91 0.83 19.27
N ARG A 103 -12.50 -0.18 19.92
CA ARG A 103 -12.97 -1.40 19.24
C ARG A 103 -14.00 -1.09 18.17
N GLU A 104 -15.04 -0.32 18.52
CA GLU A 104 -16.08 0.12 17.57
C GLU A 104 -15.46 0.86 16.37
N PHE A 105 -14.45 1.70 16.60
CA PHE A 105 -13.71 2.38 15.55
C PHE A 105 -12.96 1.39 14.64
N ILE A 106 -12.15 0.48 15.21
CA ILE A 106 -11.38 -0.50 14.43
C ILE A 106 -12.31 -1.43 13.64
N GLU A 107 -13.37 -1.95 14.27
CA GLU A 107 -14.40 -2.77 13.61
C GLU A 107 -15.07 -2.03 12.46
N LYS A 108 -15.43 -0.75 12.65
CA LYS A 108 -15.98 0.07 11.58
C LYS A 108 -14.97 0.25 10.44
N MET A 109 -13.70 0.53 10.73
CA MET A 109 -12.67 0.69 9.69
C MET A 109 -12.42 -0.62 8.93
N MET A 110 -12.53 -1.77 9.59
CA MET A 110 -12.49 -3.08 8.93
C MET A 110 -13.71 -3.30 8.03
N ARG A 111 -14.91 -3.03 8.53
CA ARG A 111 -16.15 -3.15 7.75
C ARG A 111 -16.16 -2.24 6.51
N LEU A 112 -15.58 -1.05 6.61
CA LEU A 112 -15.46 -0.10 5.49
C LEU A 112 -14.29 -0.41 4.55
N GLY A 113 -13.52 -1.47 4.80
CA GLY A 113 -12.38 -1.86 3.98
C GLY A 113 -11.20 -0.89 4.04
N VAL A 114 -11.13 -0.07 5.08
CA VAL A 114 -10.04 0.89 5.32
C VAL A 114 -8.88 0.22 6.04
N ILE A 115 -9.19 -0.72 6.95
CA ILE A 115 -8.22 -1.56 7.65
C ILE A 115 -8.50 -3.03 7.34
N GLN A 116 -7.45 -3.84 7.19
CA GLN A 116 -7.57 -5.30 7.18
C GLN A 116 -6.76 -5.89 8.33
N LYS A 117 -7.34 -6.86 9.02
CA LYS A 117 -6.63 -7.68 10.02
C LYS A 117 -6.15 -8.97 9.36
N ASN A 118 -4.89 -9.32 9.60
CA ASN A 118 -4.32 -10.61 9.22
C ASN A 118 -3.78 -11.31 10.47
N ILE A 119 -3.92 -12.63 10.53
CA ILE A 119 -3.33 -13.45 11.61
C ILE A 119 -2.15 -14.19 11.01
N ARG A 120 -0.95 -13.76 11.38
CA ARG A 120 0.29 -14.41 10.97
C ARG A 120 0.67 -15.46 12.00
N LYS A 121 0.78 -16.71 11.56
CA LYS A 121 1.27 -17.82 12.40
C LYS A 121 2.73 -18.12 12.06
N VAL A 122 3.60 -18.09 13.06
CA VAL A 122 5.01 -18.50 12.94
C VAL A 122 5.28 -19.53 14.03
N GLY A 123 5.34 -20.81 13.63
CA GLY A 123 5.36 -21.92 14.58
C GLY A 123 4.08 -21.92 15.44
N ASN A 124 4.25 -21.87 16.76
CA ASN A 124 3.14 -21.83 17.72
C ASN A 124 2.73 -20.41 18.15
N ILE A 125 3.32 -19.37 17.53
CA ILE A 125 3.03 -17.98 17.86
C ILE A 125 2.08 -17.42 16.81
N GLU A 126 0.92 -16.94 17.26
CA GLU A 126 0.02 -16.14 16.45
C GLU A 126 0.27 -14.66 16.71
N SER A 127 0.37 -13.87 15.65
CA SER A 127 0.50 -12.43 15.70
C SER A 127 -0.60 -11.80 14.87
N GLU A 128 -1.37 -10.91 15.49
CA GLU A 128 -2.31 -10.06 14.79
C GLU A 128 -1.57 -8.90 14.14
N GLU A 129 -1.86 -8.66 12.86
CA GLU A 129 -1.26 -7.60 12.07
C GLU A 129 -2.38 -6.79 11.42
N PHE A 130 -2.33 -5.47 11.56
CA PHE A 130 -3.29 -4.56 10.96
C PHE A 130 -2.65 -3.82 9.78
N TYR A 131 -3.36 -3.78 8.66
CA TYR A 131 -2.91 -3.14 7.43
C TYR A 131 -3.89 -2.04 7.05
N ILE A 132 -3.39 -0.95 6.48
CA ILE A 132 -4.24 0.12 5.92
C ILE A 132 -4.31 -0.01 4.41
N ASN A 133 -5.52 0.13 3.88
CA ASN A 133 -5.78 0.04 2.45
C ASN A 133 -5.01 1.13 1.67
N PRO A 134 -4.19 0.74 0.68
CA PRO A 134 -3.39 1.68 -0.11
C PRO A 134 -4.23 2.63 -0.96
N ALA A 135 -5.53 2.34 -1.16
CA ALA A 135 -6.48 3.25 -1.81
C ALA A 135 -6.61 4.59 -1.08
N TYR A 136 -6.52 4.58 0.26
CA TYR A 136 -6.75 5.76 1.10
C TYR A 136 -5.45 6.34 1.69
N PHE A 137 -4.53 5.49 2.15
CA PHE A 137 -3.23 5.90 2.67
C PHE A 137 -2.14 4.96 2.19
N PHE A 138 -1.01 5.50 1.75
CA PHE A 138 0.09 4.67 1.24
C PHE A 138 1.45 5.16 1.71
N ALA A 139 2.21 4.27 2.34
CA ALA A 139 3.58 4.54 2.81
C ALA A 139 4.67 3.98 1.87
N GLY A 140 4.28 3.28 0.80
CA GLY A 140 5.19 2.60 -0.10
C GLY A 140 5.55 3.36 -1.37
N ARG A 141 6.33 2.69 -2.22
CA ARG A 141 6.47 3.02 -3.66
C ARG A 141 5.79 2.01 -4.57
N ARG A 142 5.57 0.79 -4.05
CA ARG A 142 5.02 -0.35 -4.77
C ARG A 142 3.90 -1.01 -3.98
N ILE A 143 2.81 -1.36 -4.64
CA ILE A 143 1.78 -2.24 -4.09
C ILE A 143 2.31 -3.66 -4.28
N SER A 144 2.69 -4.32 -3.20
CA SER A 144 3.15 -5.71 -3.23
C SER A 144 1.99 -6.68 -3.49
N LEU A 145 2.28 -7.92 -3.91
CA LEU A 145 1.26 -8.94 -4.12
C LEU A 145 0.42 -9.17 -2.85
N ASN A 146 1.06 -9.29 -1.68
CA ASN A 146 0.35 -9.51 -0.42
C ASN A 146 -0.60 -8.35 -0.10
N LEU A 147 -0.15 -7.10 -0.31
CA LEU A 147 -0.97 -5.92 -0.07
C LEU A 147 -2.14 -5.86 -1.07
N TYR A 148 -1.90 -6.22 -2.33
CA TYR A 148 -2.95 -6.35 -3.32
C TYR A 148 -4.00 -7.41 -2.92
N LEU A 149 -3.56 -8.61 -2.51
CA LEU A 149 -4.46 -9.69 -2.12
C LEU A 149 -5.30 -9.33 -0.88
N LEU A 150 -4.72 -8.62 0.09
CA LEU A 150 -5.44 -8.15 1.28
C LEU A 150 -6.58 -7.19 0.96
N PHE A 151 -6.43 -6.36 -0.08
CA PHE A 151 -7.39 -5.31 -0.44
C PHE A 151 -7.97 -5.47 -1.84
N ARG A 152 -7.94 -6.68 -2.39
CA ARG A 152 -8.28 -6.95 -3.80
C ARG A 152 -9.62 -6.35 -4.19
N GLU A 153 -10.66 -6.56 -3.39
CA GLU A 153 -12.01 -6.07 -3.68
C GLU A 153 -12.08 -4.54 -3.83
N HIS A 154 -11.21 -3.82 -3.12
CA HIS A 154 -11.11 -2.36 -3.19
C HIS A 154 -10.13 -1.87 -4.25
N LEU A 155 -9.13 -2.68 -4.60
CA LEU A 155 -8.09 -2.31 -5.57
C LEU A 155 -8.43 -2.70 -7.01
N ASP A 156 -9.20 -3.76 -7.22
CA ASP A 156 -9.63 -4.20 -8.54
C ASP A 156 -10.37 -3.08 -9.32
N PRO A 157 -11.24 -2.25 -8.73
CA PRO A 157 -11.90 -1.17 -9.44
C PRO A 157 -10.98 -0.01 -9.85
N ILE A 158 -9.86 0.18 -9.14
CA ILE A 158 -8.98 1.36 -9.33
C ILE A 158 -7.68 1.03 -10.07
N LEU A 159 -7.26 -0.23 -10.08
CA LEU A 159 -6.06 -0.67 -10.76
C LEU A 159 -6.33 -0.97 -12.24
N PRO A 160 -5.38 -0.63 -13.14
CA PRO A 160 -5.47 -1.00 -14.55
C PRO A 160 -5.62 -2.51 -14.74
N GLU A 161 -6.39 -2.93 -15.73
CA GLU A 161 -6.68 -4.35 -15.97
C GLU A 161 -5.42 -5.21 -16.09
N TRP A 162 -4.42 -4.72 -16.81
CA TRP A 162 -3.17 -5.45 -17.01
C TRP A 162 -2.43 -5.69 -15.68
N VAL A 163 -2.47 -4.74 -14.73
CA VAL A 163 -1.85 -4.88 -13.41
C VAL A 163 -2.55 -5.99 -12.62
N ARG A 164 -3.88 -6.01 -12.65
CA ARG A 164 -4.67 -7.06 -12.00
C ARG A 164 -4.28 -8.42 -12.54
N ARG A 165 -4.31 -8.60 -13.87
CA ARG A 165 -3.98 -9.89 -14.52
C ARG A 165 -2.60 -10.41 -14.11
N GLU A 166 -1.61 -9.54 -14.00
CA GLU A 166 -0.27 -9.94 -13.57
C GLU A 166 -0.24 -10.39 -12.10
N PHE A 167 -0.89 -9.66 -11.18
CA PHE A 167 -1.02 -10.14 -9.80
C PHE A 167 -1.73 -11.49 -9.71
N TRP A 168 -2.77 -11.70 -10.52
CA TRP A 168 -3.48 -12.99 -10.65
C TRP A 168 -2.55 -14.11 -11.10
N GLN A 169 -1.72 -13.86 -12.12
CA GLN A 169 -0.76 -14.85 -12.58
C GLN A 169 0.30 -15.17 -11.53
N THR A 170 0.84 -14.15 -10.84
CA THR A 170 1.83 -14.35 -9.78
C THR A 170 1.24 -15.11 -8.60
N ALA A 171 0.01 -14.79 -8.17
CA ALA A 171 -0.69 -15.53 -7.12
C ALA A 171 -0.87 -17.02 -7.49
N ASN A 172 -1.34 -17.30 -8.71
CA ASN A 172 -1.52 -18.68 -9.19
C ASN A 172 -0.21 -19.48 -9.30
N LYS A 173 0.91 -18.82 -9.57
CA LYS A 173 2.25 -19.44 -9.58
C LYS A 173 2.72 -19.79 -8.17
N GLN A 174 2.40 -18.96 -7.17
CA GLN A 174 2.76 -19.22 -5.76
C GLN A 174 1.89 -20.30 -5.10
N VAL A 175 0.69 -20.58 -5.64
CA VAL A 175 -0.27 -21.57 -5.11
C VAL A 175 -0.08 -22.99 -5.70
N LYS A 176 0.78 -23.21 -6.69
CA LYS A 176 1.03 -24.58 -7.18
C LYS A 176 1.77 -25.42 -6.12
N PRO A 177 1.27 -26.62 -5.78
CA PRO A 177 1.95 -27.51 -4.86
C PRO A 177 3.28 -27.94 -5.48
N ILE A 178 4.33 -27.89 -4.66
CA ILE A 178 5.55 -28.65 -4.90
C ILE A 178 5.11 -30.12 -4.91
N TYR A 179 5.12 -30.75 -6.09
CA TYR A 179 4.87 -32.18 -6.27
C TYR A 179 5.95 -33.00 -5.57
#